data_AF-A0A660RBM7-F1
#
_entry.id   AF-A0A660RBM7-F1
#
_cell.length_a   1.000
_cell.length_b   1.000
_cell.length_c   1.000
_cell.angle_alpha   90.00
_cell.angle_beta   90.00
_cell.angle_gamma   90.00
#
_symmetry.space_group_name_H-M   'P 1'
#
loop_
_entity.id
_entity.type
_entity.pdbx_description
1 polymer ?
#
loop_
_entity_poly.entity_id
_entity_poly.type
_entity_poly.pdbx_seq_one_letter_code
_entity_poly.pdbx_strand_id
1 'polypeptide(L)' 'MLPTNEFYRIHKNYIVRISAVRRIKRWFAGSYIAELADGTQLKIARSVQRDFLSLFK' A
#
# COMPACT_ATOMS: atom_id res chain seq x y z
N MET A 1 -2.90 18.98 5.55
CA MET A 1 -2.01 18.21 4.64
C MET A 1 -1.34 17.12 5.45
N LEU A 2 -1.24 15.89 4.92
CA LEU A 2 -0.42 14.84 5.54
C LEU A 2 1.03 14.99 5.07
N PRO A 3 2.04 14.67 5.91
CA PRO A 3 3.43 14.64 5.48
C PRO A 3 3.62 13.63 4.33
N THR A 4 4.03 14.13 3.16
CA THR A 4 4.11 13.33 1.92
C THR A 4 5.12 12.18 2.00
N ASN A 5 6.09 12.26 2.91
CA ASN A 5 7.10 11.22 3.12
C ASN A 5 6.65 10.10 4.07
N GLU A 6 5.53 10.27 4.79
CA GLU A 6 5.03 9.27 5.73
C GLU A 6 3.80 8.54 5.20
N PHE A 7 3.02 9.20 4.36
CA PHE A 7 1.74 8.71 3.87
C PHE A 7 1.77 8.51 2.36
N TYR A 8 1.25 7.37 1.93
CA TYR A 8 1.17 7.03 0.51
C TYR A 8 -0.25 6.63 0.14
N ARG A 9 -0.75 7.15 -0.98
CA ARG A 9 -2.07 6.80 -1.51
C ARG A 9 -1.98 5.51 -2.31
N ILE A 10 -2.47 4.42 -1.73
CA ILE A 10 -2.43 3.09 -2.35
C ILE A 10 -3.68 2.75 -3.16
N HIS A 11 -4.77 3.50 -2.97
CA HIS A 11 -6.03 3.31 -3.68
C HIS A 11 -6.81 4.64 -3.72
N LYS A 12 -7.83 4.74 -4.60
CA LYS A 12 -8.67 5.95 -4.68
C LYS A 12 -9.34 6.31 -3.35
N ASN A 13 -9.57 5.34 -2.47
CA ASN A 13 -10.21 5.55 -1.16
C ASN A 13 -9.25 5.37 0.03
N TYR A 14 -7.98 5.02 -0.20
CA TYR A 14 -7.07 4.65 0.90
C TYR A 14 -5.73 5.36 0.79
N ILE A 15 -5.35 5.99 1.90
CA ILE A 15 -4.01 6.51 2.16
C ILE A 15 -3.51 5.77 3.39
N VAL A 16 -2.30 5.24 3.32
CA VAL A 16 -1.69 4.48 4.43
C VAL A 16 -0.40 5.14 4.87
N ARG A 17 -0.09 5.03 6.16
CA ARG A 17 1.24 5.35 6.65
C ARG A 17 2.20 4.23 6.21
N ILE A 18 3.31 4.58 5.58
CA ILE A 18 4.29 3.62 5.04
C ILE A 18 4.82 2.71 6.15
N SER A 19 5.13 3.28 7.32
CA SER A 19 5.63 2.52 8.48
C SER A 19 4.60 1.59 9.13
N ALA A 20 3.30 1.74 8.82
CA ALA A 20 2.26 0.83 9.31
C ALA A 20 2.11 -0.42 8.43
N VAL A 21 2.75 -0.45 7.26
CA VAL A 21 2.69 -1.58 6.32
C VAL A 21 3.61 -2.68 6.83
N ARG A 22 3.01 -3.79 7.25
CA ARG A 22 3.75 -4.96 7.76
C ARG A 22 4.30 -5.82 6.63
N ARG A 23 3.50 -6.05 5.58
CA ARG A 23 3.93 -6.79 4.38
C ARG A 23 3.06 -6.47 3.18
N ILE A 24 3.62 -6.67 1.99
CA ILE A 24 2.88 -6.62 0.73
C ILE A 24 2.77 -8.04 0.18
N LYS A 25 1.56 -8.46 -0.24
CA LYS A 25 1.33 -9.77 -0.87
C LYS A 25 0.82 -9.60 -2.28
N ARG A 26 1.19 -10.56 -3.14
CA ARG A 26 0.48 -10.79 -4.41
C ARG A 26 -0.90 -11.36 -4.11
N TRP A 27 -1.88 -10.86 -4.83
CA TRP A 27 -3.27 -11.29 -4.83
C TRP A 27 -3.69 -11.74 -6.23
N PHE A 28 -4.91 -12.28 -6.34
CA PHE A 28 -5.45 -12.80 -7.58
C PHE A 28 -5.34 -11.80 -8.76
N ALA A 29 -5.09 -12.35 -9.96
CA ALA A 29 -4.98 -11.62 -11.22
C ALA A 29 -3.98 -10.45 -11.20
N GLY A 30 -2.79 -10.68 -10.62
CA GLY A 30 -1.66 -9.74 -10.66
C GLY A 30 -1.85 -8.47 -9.82
N SER A 31 -2.82 -8.49 -8.90
CA SER A 31 -3.06 -7.38 -7.97
C SER A 31 -2.20 -7.56 -6.71
N TYR A 32 -2.06 -6.52 -5.89
CA TYR A 32 -1.35 -6.59 -4.63
C TYR A 32 -2.24 -6.13 -3.46
N ILE A 33 -2.00 -6.66 -2.27
CA ILE A 33 -2.59 -6.21 -1.01
C ILE A 33 -1.50 -5.76 -0.05
N ALA A 34 -1.72 -4.64 0.63
CA ALA A 34 -0.94 -4.20 1.77
C ALA A 34 -1.58 -4.75 3.05
N GLU A 35 -0.83 -5.52 3.83
CA GLU A 35 -1.23 -5.94 5.18
C GLU A 35 -0.59 -4.99 6.18
N LEU A 36 -1.42 -4.32 6.98
CA LEU A 36 -1.01 -3.38 8.01
C LEU A 36 -0.67 -4.10 9.32
N ALA A 37 -0.05 -3.39 10.25
CA ALA A 37 0.39 -3.93 11.55
C ALA A 37 -0.76 -4.47 12.42
N ASP A 38 -1.97 -3.91 12.30
CA ASP A 38 -3.19 -4.33 12.97
C ASP A 38 -3.88 -5.54 12.30
N GLY A 39 -3.31 -6.05 11.19
CA GLY A 39 -3.87 -7.13 10.40
C GLY A 39 -4.83 -6.67 9.30
N THR A 40 -5.14 -5.38 9.20
CA THR A 40 -5.99 -4.82 8.14
C THR A 40 -5.36 -5.08 6.77
N GLN A 41 -6.16 -5.54 5.79
CA GLN A 41 -5.71 -5.79 4.43
C GLN A 41 -6.36 -4.84 3.44
N LEU A 42 -5.55 -4.07 2.73
CA LEU A 42 -6.00 -3.07 1.76
C LEU A 42 -5.53 -3.43 0.36
N LYS A 43 -6.46 -3.41 -0.60
CA LYS A 43 -6.12 -3.57 -2.02
C LYS A 43 -5.32 -2.35 -2.50
N ILE A 44 -4.25 -2.63 -3.22
CA ILE A 44 -3.46 -1.61 -3.91
C ILE A 44 -4.01 -1.46 -5.32
N ALA A 45 -4.24 -0.22 -5.76
CA ALA A 45 -4.68 0.08 -7.10
C ALA A 45 -3.61 -0.30 -8.13
N ARG A 46 -4.03 -0.94 -9.24
CA ARG A 46 -3.11 -1.36 -10.31
C ARG A 46 -2.27 -0.21 -10.88
N SER A 47 -2.84 0.99 -10.95
CA SER A 47 -2.15 2.19 -11.45
C SER A 47 -1.00 2.64 -10.56
N VAL A 48 -1.03 2.34 -9.26
CA VAL A 48 -0.05 2.83 -8.28
C VAL A 48 0.84 1.72 -7.71
N GLN A 49 0.48 0.45 -7.92
CA GLN A 49 1.16 -0.69 -7.30
C GLN A 49 2.66 -0.73 -7.61
N ARG A 50 3.08 -0.34 -8.83
CA ARG A 50 4.49 -0.31 -9.23
C ARG A 50 5.30 0.65 -8.36
N ASP A 51 4.81 1.87 -8.24
CA ASP A 51 5.49 2.94 -7.50
C ASP A 51 5.49 2.62 -6.00
N PHE A 52 4.34 2.18 -5.48
CA PHE A 52 4.24 1.78 -4.07
C PHE A 52 5.16 0.61 -3.70
N LEU A 53 5.25 -0.42 -4.55
CA LEU A 53 6.17 -1.56 -4.33
C LEU A 53 7.64 -1.14 -4.33
N SER A 54 8.02 -0.10 -5.08
CA SER A 54 9.39 0.38 -5.14
C SER A 54 9.89 1.01 -3.83
N LEU A 55 8.97 1.41 -2.94
CA LEU A 55 9.30 1.94 -1.61
C LEU A 55 9.80 0.86 -0.63
N PHE A 56 9.61 -0.42 -0.95
CA PHE A 56 9.94 -1.57 -0.09
C PHE A 56 10.98 -2.50 -0.72
N LYS A 57 11.69 -2.03 -1.75
CA LYS A 57 12.90 -2.67 -2.29
C LYS A 57 14.13 -2.11 -1.60
#